data_AF-A0A2G7FK94-F1
#
_entry.id   AF-A0A2G7FK94-F1
#
_cell.length_a   1.000
_cell.length_b   1.000
_cell.length_c   1.000
_cell.angle_alpha   90.00
_cell.angle_beta   90.00
_cell.angle_gamma   90.00
#
_symmetry.space_group_name_H-M   'P 1'
#
loop_
_entity.id
_entity.type
_entity.pdbx_description
1 polymer ?
#
loop_
_entity_poly.entity_id
_entity_poly.type
_entity_poly.pdbx_seq_one_letter_code
_entity_poly.pdbx_strand_id
1 'polypeptide(L)'
;MLMIGLWIKGDQTARDTAMTFHRKLLSAIESQRSQWYISDSTQRRNNDTPWPMATYQSILLQLIFAVLVGKQETPLDLNLRFQLPDAKYELLTSLVETCRQLGLFNYPNMLAKYHSSVPIPLIWVNVEEIKRFGLALYKLCRLCTRSASADTADREGSDKRSELLTLADLDFCMPDSDKMWNAPPNIGAESIRSTVFHQACRDNRDPDNWISQTSGKLCDSRVSFDWI
;
A
#
# COMPACT_ATOMS: atom_id res chain seq x y z
N MET A 1 -11.72 -0.06 10.20
CA MET A 1 -11.71 -1.28 11.05
C MET A 1 -13.10 -1.88 11.28
N LEU A 2 -14.13 -1.09 11.63
CA LEU A 2 -15.49 -1.60 11.90
C LEU A 2 -16.07 -2.46 10.76
N MET A 3 -15.95 -2.02 9.51
CA MET A 3 -16.46 -2.73 8.32
C MET A 3 -15.90 -4.15 8.17
N ILE A 4 -14.58 -4.32 8.30
CA ILE A 4 -13.93 -5.64 8.21
C ILE A 4 -14.36 -6.51 9.39
N GLY A 5 -14.43 -5.94 10.60
CA GLY A 5 -14.88 -6.68 11.79
C GLY A 5 -16.33 -7.17 11.67
N LEU A 6 -17.24 -6.33 11.15
CA LEU A 6 -18.63 -6.70 10.87
C LEU A 6 -18.73 -7.81 9.82
N TRP A 7 -17.89 -7.77 8.78
CA TRP A 7 -17.86 -8.81 7.77
C TRP A 7 -17.38 -10.16 8.32
N ILE A 8 -16.34 -10.14 9.17
CA ILE A 8 -15.79 -11.33 9.83
C ILE A 8 -16.79 -11.92 10.84
N LYS A 9 -17.57 -11.09 11.54
CA LYS A 9 -18.62 -11.56 12.47
C LYS A 9 -19.63 -12.49 11.78
N GLY A 10 -19.92 -12.26 10.50
CA GLY A 10 -20.50 -13.25 9.60
C GLY A 10 -22.03 -13.39 9.61
N ASP A 11 -22.75 -12.78 10.56
CA ASP A 11 -24.21 -12.68 10.49
C ASP A 11 -24.64 -11.78 9.33
N GLN A 12 -25.76 -12.13 8.68
CA GLN A 12 -26.21 -11.47 7.46
C GLN A 12 -26.40 -9.96 7.66
N THR A 13 -27.01 -9.57 8.78
CA THR A 13 -27.21 -8.16 9.16
C THR A 13 -25.89 -7.40 9.28
N ALA A 14 -24.85 -8.00 9.85
CA ALA A 14 -23.53 -7.38 9.95
C ALA A 14 -22.83 -7.29 8.60
N ARG A 15 -22.93 -8.32 7.74
CA ARG A 15 -22.41 -8.29 6.37
C ARG A 15 -23.08 -7.22 5.52
N ASP A 16 -24.40 -7.08 5.62
CA ASP A 16 -25.16 -6.03 4.93
C ASP A 16 -24.76 -4.64 5.41
N THR A 17 -24.56 -4.50 6.73
CA THR A 17 -24.05 -3.26 7.33
C THR A 17 -22.64 -2.95 6.85
N ALA A 18 -21.74 -3.94 6.80
CA ALA A 18 -20.39 -3.79 6.27
C ALA A 18 -20.40 -3.35 4.80
N MET A 19 -21.22 -3.96 3.96
CA MET A 19 -21.38 -3.58 2.56
C MET A 19 -21.96 -2.16 2.40
N THR A 20 -22.87 -1.76 3.29
CA THR A 20 -23.40 -0.39 3.30
C THR A 20 -22.30 0.62 3.62
N PHE A 21 -21.46 0.34 4.63
CA PHE A 21 -20.30 1.17 4.94
C PHE A 21 -19.30 1.23 3.77
N HIS A 22 -19.02 0.09 3.14
CA HIS A 22 -18.12 0.01 1.99
C HIS A 22 -18.57 0.93 0.85
N ARG A 23 -19.85 0.84 0.47
CA ARG A 23 -20.43 1.65 -0.60
C ARG A 23 -20.41 3.14 -0.26
N LYS A 24 -20.79 3.51 0.96
CA LYS A 24 -20.78 4.91 1.42
C LYS A 24 -19.36 5.49 1.42
N LEU A 25 -18.37 4.73 1.90
CA LEU A 25 -17.00 5.23 1.96
C LEU A 25 -16.37 5.32 0.57
N LEU A 26 -16.61 4.36 -0.32
CA LEU A 26 -16.18 4.48 -1.71
C LEU A 26 -16.79 5.71 -2.39
N SER A 27 -18.09 5.95 -2.20
CA SER A 27 -18.74 7.16 -2.74
C SER A 27 -18.12 8.45 -2.20
N ALA A 28 -17.77 8.50 -0.91
CA ALA A 28 -17.08 9.64 -0.31
C ALA A 28 -15.63 9.81 -0.81
N ILE A 29 -14.91 8.72 -1.02
CA ILE A 29 -13.55 8.73 -1.59
C ILE A 29 -13.57 9.31 -3.01
N GLU A 30 -14.54 8.88 -3.82
CA GLU A 30 -14.70 9.37 -5.19
C GLU A 30 -15.13 10.83 -5.23
N SER A 31 -16.03 11.28 -4.34
CA SER A 31 -16.41 12.69 -4.27
C SER A 31 -15.26 13.60 -3.85
N GLN A 32 -14.30 13.06 -3.09
CA GLN A 32 -13.08 13.76 -2.66
C GLN A 32 -11.89 13.53 -3.60
N ARG A 33 -12.07 12.88 -4.76
CA ARG A 33 -10.97 12.51 -5.67
C ARG A 33 -10.05 13.68 -6.03
N SER A 34 -10.61 14.85 -6.30
CA SER A 34 -9.84 16.07 -6.62
C SER A 34 -8.92 16.55 -5.49
N GLN A 35 -9.15 16.14 -4.25
CA GLN A 35 -8.34 16.54 -3.10
C GLN A 35 -7.09 15.68 -2.95
N TRP A 36 -7.19 14.39 -3.28
CA TRP A 36 -6.14 13.41 -3.03
C TRP A 36 -5.45 12.89 -4.29
N TYR A 37 -6.12 12.83 -5.45
CA TYR A 37 -5.55 12.36 -6.70
C TYR A 37 -4.62 13.40 -7.31
N ILE A 38 -3.44 12.96 -7.76
CA ILE A 38 -2.45 13.80 -8.43
C ILE A 38 -2.11 13.14 -9.77
N SER A 39 -2.41 13.84 -10.86
CA SER A 39 -2.09 13.41 -12.22
C SER A 39 -0.71 13.90 -12.64
N ASP A 40 -0.11 13.25 -13.63
CA ASP A 40 1.19 13.62 -14.22
C ASP A 40 1.23 15.06 -14.77
N SER A 41 0.08 15.64 -15.13
CA SER A 41 -0.01 17.01 -15.62
C SER A 41 0.01 18.08 -14.51
N THR A 42 -0.14 17.67 -13.24
CA THR A 42 -0.13 18.59 -12.11
C THR A 42 1.33 18.91 -11.77
N GLN A 43 1.73 20.17 -11.97
CA GLN A 43 3.07 20.65 -11.62
C GLN A 43 3.40 20.23 -10.18
N ARG A 44 4.58 19.61 -10.00
CA ARG A 44 5.07 19.00 -8.75
C ARG A 44 4.69 19.87 -7.56
N ARG A 45 3.68 19.45 -6.77
CA ARG A 45 3.24 20.21 -5.58
C ARG A 45 4.47 20.48 -4.72
N ASN A 46 4.52 21.68 -4.12
CA ASN A 46 5.53 22.04 -3.15
C ASN A 46 5.75 20.91 -2.14
N ASN A 47 7.02 20.63 -1.84
CA ASN A 47 7.44 19.59 -0.90
C ASN A 47 6.81 19.75 0.49
N ASP A 48 6.24 20.91 0.80
CA ASP A 48 5.62 21.24 2.09
C ASP A 48 4.19 20.71 2.28
N THR A 49 3.55 20.20 1.22
CA THR A 49 2.20 19.63 1.39
C THR A 49 2.30 18.31 2.15
N PRO A 50 1.61 18.14 3.29
CA PRO A 50 1.61 16.89 4.03
C PRO A 50 0.92 15.79 3.21
N TRP A 51 1.45 14.57 3.32
CA TRP A 51 0.82 13.42 2.69
C TRP A 51 -0.45 13.03 3.45
N PRO A 52 -1.63 12.95 2.79
CA PRO A 52 -2.88 12.56 3.43
C PRO A 52 -2.93 11.04 3.66
N MET A 53 -2.02 10.53 4.53
CA MET A 53 -1.83 9.10 4.78
C MET A 53 -3.10 8.39 5.22
N ALA A 54 -3.90 9.02 6.08
CA ALA A 54 -5.17 8.47 6.52
C ALA A 54 -6.14 8.22 5.34
N THR A 55 -6.16 9.09 4.34
CA THR A 55 -6.97 8.92 3.13
C THR A 55 -6.45 7.77 2.29
N TYR A 56 -5.14 7.72 2.04
CA TYR A 56 -4.52 6.64 1.27
C TYR A 56 -4.71 5.27 1.91
N GLN A 57 -4.51 5.16 3.22
CA GLN A 57 -4.80 3.96 3.99
C GLN A 57 -6.28 3.59 3.95
N SER A 58 -7.18 4.57 4.01
CA SER A 58 -8.62 4.32 3.90
C SER A 58 -8.99 3.74 2.55
N ILE A 59 -8.43 4.28 1.45
CA ILE A 59 -8.61 3.75 0.09
C ILE A 59 -8.09 2.31 0.01
N LEU A 60 -6.86 2.07 0.49
CA LEU A 60 -6.26 0.74 0.52
C LEU A 60 -7.13 -0.27 1.28
N LEU A 61 -7.67 0.12 2.44
CA LEU A 61 -8.58 -0.73 3.22
C LEU A 61 -9.90 -1.02 2.50
N GLN A 62 -10.45 -0.06 1.76
CA GLN A 62 -11.64 -0.31 0.93
C GLN A 62 -11.35 -1.30 -0.19
N LEU A 63 -10.17 -1.21 -0.83
CA LEU A 63 -9.77 -2.14 -1.88
C LEU A 63 -9.48 -3.55 -1.32
N ILE A 64 -8.79 -3.65 -0.19
CA ILE A 64 -8.60 -4.92 0.53
C ILE A 64 -9.96 -5.55 0.87
N PHE A 65 -10.90 -4.75 1.37
CA PHE A 65 -12.25 -5.25 1.65
C PHE A 65 -12.97 -5.74 0.40
N ALA A 66 -12.87 -5.02 -0.72
CA ALA A 66 -13.43 -5.47 -1.98
C ALA A 66 -12.87 -6.83 -2.43
N VAL A 67 -11.57 -7.07 -2.23
CA VAL A 67 -10.94 -8.37 -2.48
C VAL A 67 -11.46 -9.44 -1.52
N LEU A 68 -11.61 -9.12 -0.23
CA LEU A 68 -12.15 -10.06 0.77
C LEU A 68 -13.58 -10.49 0.47
N VAL A 69 -14.42 -9.57 -0.02
CA VAL A 69 -15.79 -9.89 -0.46
C VAL A 69 -15.74 -10.73 -1.73
N GLY A 70 -14.93 -10.33 -2.73
CA GLY A 70 -14.81 -11.05 -4.00
C GLY A 70 -14.32 -12.49 -3.85
N LYS A 71 -13.44 -12.76 -2.88
CA LYS A 71 -12.98 -14.12 -2.51
C LYS A 71 -14.11 -15.10 -2.23
N GLN A 72 -15.25 -14.62 -1.74
CA GLN A 72 -16.39 -15.48 -1.40
C GLN A 72 -17.27 -15.81 -2.62
N GLU A 73 -17.17 -15.01 -3.70
CA GLU A 73 -18.12 -15.02 -4.81
C GLU A 73 -17.49 -15.36 -6.17
N THR A 74 -16.18 -15.22 -6.34
CA THR A 74 -15.50 -15.37 -7.65
C THR A 74 -14.35 -16.38 -7.63
N PRO A 75 -14.23 -17.23 -8.66
CA PRO A 75 -13.07 -18.10 -8.81
C PRO A 75 -11.81 -17.27 -9.07
N LEU A 76 -10.69 -17.73 -8.52
CA LEU A 76 -9.37 -17.17 -8.80
C LEU A 76 -9.02 -17.37 -10.28
N ASP A 77 -8.34 -16.40 -10.89
CA ASP A 77 -7.70 -16.63 -12.20
C ASP A 77 -6.64 -17.75 -12.10
N LEU A 78 -6.21 -18.30 -13.24
CA LEU A 78 -5.14 -19.30 -13.36
C LEU A 78 -3.83 -18.87 -12.67
N ASN A 79 -3.63 -17.55 -12.49
CA ASN A 79 -2.48 -16.97 -11.77
C ASN A 79 -2.74 -16.71 -10.28
N LEU A 80 -3.84 -17.22 -9.71
CA LEU A 80 -4.29 -16.98 -8.33
C LEU A 80 -4.50 -15.49 -7.99
N ARG A 81 -4.85 -14.67 -8.99
CA ARG A 81 -5.15 -13.24 -8.83
C ARG A 81 -6.65 -12.99 -8.81
N PHE A 82 -7.05 -11.96 -8.08
CA PHE A 82 -8.43 -11.46 -8.00
C PHE A 82 -8.72 -10.52 -9.17
N GLN A 83 -9.84 -10.73 -9.85
CA GLN A 83 -10.33 -9.78 -10.83
C GLN A 83 -11.11 -8.68 -10.11
N LEU A 84 -10.57 -7.46 -10.11
CA LEU A 84 -11.29 -6.31 -9.61
C LEU A 84 -12.22 -5.75 -10.71
N PRO A 85 -13.47 -5.38 -10.37
CA PRO A 85 -14.29 -4.54 -11.23
C PRO A 85 -13.56 -3.27 -11.65
N ASP A 86 -13.78 -2.80 -12.88
CA ASP A 86 -13.03 -1.68 -13.48
C ASP A 86 -12.93 -0.47 -12.55
N ALA A 87 -14.05 0.01 -12.00
CA ALA A 87 -14.05 1.18 -11.11
C ALA A 87 -13.09 1.03 -9.91
N LYS A 88 -12.97 -0.18 -9.34
CA LYS A 88 -12.06 -0.45 -8.21
C LYS A 88 -10.61 -0.57 -8.67
N TYR A 89 -10.39 -1.11 -9.87
CA TYR A 89 -9.05 -1.19 -10.46
C TYR A 89 -8.53 0.21 -10.85
N GLU A 90 -9.38 1.08 -11.39
CA GLU A 90 -9.06 2.49 -11.67
C GLU A 90 -8.75 3.26 -10.37
N LEU A 91 -9.48 2.99 -9.28
CA LEU A 91 -9.17 3.55 -7.95
C LEU A 91 -7.80 3.09 -7.45
N LEU A 92 -7.47 1.81 -7.59
CA LEU A 92 -6.15 1.26 -7.24
C LEU A 92 -5.04 1.91 -8.08
N THR A 93 -5.26 2.04 -9.39
CA THR A 93 -4.32 2.66 -10.35
C THR A 93 -4.04 4.10 -9.96
N SER A 94 -5.07 4.91 -9.74
CA SER A 94 -4.91 6.31 -9.34
C SER A 94 -4.27 6.49 -7.97
N LEU A 95 -4.49 5.57 -7.02
CA LEU A 95 -3.77 5.59 -5.75
C LEU A 95 -2.27 5.37 -5.97
N VAL A 96 -1.89 4.37 -6.77
CA VAL A 96 -0.48 4.07 -7.05
C VAL A 96 0.20 5.23 -7.79
N GLU A 97 -0.44 5.79 -8.82
CA GLU A 97 0.05 6.98 -9.54
C GLU A 97 0.30 8.14 -8.58
N THR A 98 -0.69 8.46 -7.74
CA THR A 98 -0.57 9.52 -6.74
C THR A 98 0.61 9.28 -5.79
N CYS A 99 0.76 8.05 -5.28
CA CYS A 99 1.87 7.71 -4.37
C CYS A 99 3.24 7.82 -5.06
N ARG A 100 3.34 7.42 -6.33
CA ARG A 100 4.56 7.60 -7.14
C ARG A 100 4.89 9.08 -7.33
N GLN A 101 3.90 9.89 -7.73
CA GLN A 101 4.10 11.32 -7.95
C GLN A 101 4.55 12.06 -6.69
N LEU A 102 4.04 11.66 -5.54
CA LEU A 102 4.45 12.20 -4.24
C LEU A 102 5.80 11.66 -3.75
N GLY A 103 6.36 10.64 -4.41
CA GLY A 103 7.61 10.00 -4.00
C GLY A 103 7.49 9.17 -2.72
N LEU A 104 6.31 8.64 -2.40
CA LEU A 104 6.06 7.91 -1.15
C LEU A 104 6.92 6.65 -1.00
N PHE A 105 7.31 6.01 -2.11
CA PHE A 105 8.05 4.75 -2.08
C PHE A 105 9.57 4.93 -1.98
N ASN A 106 10.05 6.13 -1.65
CA ASN A 106 11.47 6.44 -1.55
C ASN A 106 11.82 6.97 -0.15
N TYR A 107 12.70 6.27 0.56
CA TYR A 107 13.06 6.59 1.94
C TYR A 107 13.64 8.02 2.11
N PRO A 108 14.58 8.49 1.27
CA PRO A 108 15.02 9.89 1.31
C PRO A 108 13.87 10.90 1.21
N ASN A 109 12.89 10.68 0.33
CA ASN A 109 11.72 11.54 0.22
C ASN A 109 10.84 11.51 1.47
N MET A 110 10.68 10.36 2.13
CA MET A 110 9.96 10.27 3.41
C MET A 110 10.63 11.13 4.48
N LEU A 111 11.97 11.08 4.59
CA LEU A 111 12.72 11.88 5.56
C LEU A 111 12.66 13.38 5.27
N ALA A 112 12.70 13.76 3.98
CA ALA A 112 12.65 15.15 3.54
C ALA A 112 11.36 15.88 3.95
N LYS A 113 10.32 15.16 4.41
CA LYS A 113 9.07 15.74 4.93
C LYS A 113 9.16 16.30 6.34
N TYR A 114 10.20 15.95 7.10
CA TYR A 114 10.31 16.34 8.50
C TYR A 114 11.34 17.45 8.68
N HIS A 115 10.94 18.49 9.41
CA HIS A 115 11.87 19.52 9.86
C HIS A 115 12.79 18.95 10.96
N SER A 116 13.99 19.50 11.11
CA SER A 116 15.00 19.07 12.10
C SER A 116 14.53 19.19 13.56
N SER A 117 13.45 19.92 13.81
CA SER A 117 12.84 20.09 15.13
C SER A 117 11.87 18.97 15.53
N VAL A 118 11.49 18.09 14.60
CA VAL A 118 10.55 17.00 14.89
C VAL A 118 11.26 15.91 15.70
N PRO A 119 10.66 15.41 16.80
CA PRO A 119 11.28 14.35 17.59
C PRO A 119 11.53 13.08 16.76
N ILE A 120 12.73 12.51 16.88
CA ILE A 120 13.15 11.28 16.16
C ILE A 120 12.13 10.14 16.27
N PRO A 121 11.53 9.83 17.44
CA PRO A 121 10.54 8.76 17.53
C PRO A 121 9.30 9.02 16.66
N LEU A 122 8.87 10.28 16.53
CA LEU A 122 7.73 10.64 15.69
C LEU A 122 8.06 10.51 14.20
N ILE A 123 9.28 10.89 13.80
CA ILE A 123 9.77 10.67 12.44
C ILE A 123 9.77 9.16 12.13
N TRP A 124 10.33 8.34 13.03
CA TRP A 124 10.37 6.88 12.87
C TRP A 124 8.97 6.28 12.71
N VAL A 125 8.02 6.61 13.61
CA VAL A 125 6.64 6.09 13.54
C VAL A 125 6.00 6.39 12.19
N ASN A 126 6.08 7.63 11.72
CA ASN A 126 5.45 8.01 10.45
C ASN A 126 6.15 7.33 9.26
N VAL A 127 7.48 7.25 9.25
CA VAL A 127 8.22 6.55 8.19
C VAL A 127 7.84 5.08 8.15
N GLU A 128 7.78 4.42 9.31
CA GLU A 128 7.38 3.02 9.44
C GLU A 128 5.92 2.77 9.02
N GLU A 129 5.03 3.74 9.25
CA GLU A 129 3.66 3.73 8.74
C GLU A 129 3.63 3.77 7.21
N ILE A 130 4.42 4.65 6.60
CA ILE A 130 4.48 4.83 5.14
C ILE A 130 5.06 3.57 4.47
N LYS A 131 6.12 2.98 5.03
CA LYS A 131 6.68 1.71 4.53
C LYS A 131 5.67 0.56 4.59
N ARG A 132 4.96 0.41 5.72
CA ARG A 132 3.90 -0.61 5.87
C ARG A 132 2.79 -0.41 4.86
N PHE A 133 2.35 0.83 4.67
CA PHE A 133 1.38 1.19 3.65
C PHE A 133 1.87 0.84 2.24
N GLY A 134 3.09 1.23 1.87
CA GLY A 134 3.66 0.96 0.55
C GLY A 134 3.80 -0.53 0.26
N LEU A 135 4.27 -1.31 1.25
CA LEU A 135 4.37 -2.77 1.12
C LEU A 135 3.00 -3.43 1.00
N ALA A 136 2.00 -2.98 1.76
CA ALA A 136 0.63 -3.49 1.67
C ALA A 136 -0.02 -3.16 0.33
N LEU A 137 0.23 -1.96 -0.22
CA LEU A 137 -0.23 -1.54 -1.54
C LEU A 137 0.40 -2.38 -2.64
N TYR A 138 1.72 -2.65 -2.58
CA TYR A 138 2.40 -3.57 -3.50
C TYR A 138 1.76 -4.96 -3.47
N LYS A 139 1.53 -5.54 -2.29
CA LYS A 139 0.87 -6.84 -2.16
C LYS A 139 -0.52 -6.84 -2.78
N LEU A 140 -1.29 -5.78 -2.58
CA LEU A 140 -2.61 -5.65 -3.20
C LEU A 140 -2.52 -5.57 -4.73
N CYS A 141 -1.57 -4.80 -5.27
CA CYS A 141 -1.33 -4.69 -6.71
C CYS A 141 -0.99 -6.06 -7.32
N ARG A 142 -0.16 -6.85 -6.64
CA ARG A 142 0.16 -8.22 -7.03
C ARG A 142 -1.06 -9.14 -7.00
N LEU A 143 -1.90 -9.00 -5.97
CA LEU A 143 -3.08 -9.84 -5.81
C LEU A 143 -4.20 -9.51 -6.82
N CYS A 144 -4.21 -8.33 -7.43
CA CYS A 144 -5.33 -7.88 -8.26
C CYS A 144 -4.96 -7.79 -9.74
N THR A 145 -5.89 -8.14 -10.62
CA THR A 145 -5.85 -7.88 -12.07
C THR A 145 -7.08 -7.10 -12.46
N ARG A 146 -7.01 -6.40 -13.59
CA ARG A 146 -8.19 -5.83 -14.23
C ARG A 146 -9.07 -6.98 -14.71
N SER A 147 -10.38 -6.90 -14.48
CA SER A 147 -11.32 -7.87 -15.06
C SER A 147 -11.24 -7.80 -16.59
N ALA A 148 -10.97 -8.92 -17.25
CA ALA A 148 -10.89 -8.97 -18.70
C ALA A 148 -12.29 -8.82 -19.28
N SER A 149 -12.56 -7.73 -20.01
CA SER A 149 -13.71 -7.69 -20.91
C SER A 149 -13.52 -8.74 -22.00
N ALA A 150 -14.58 -9.47 -22.35
CA ALA A 150 -14.57 -10.55 -23.33
C ALA A 150 -14.16 -10.14 -24.77
N ASP A 151 -13.84 -8.86 -25.01
CA ASP A 151 -13.58 -8.30 -26.35
C ASP A 151 -12.10 -8.25 -26.77
N THR A 152 -11.16 -8.71 -25.95
CA THR A 152 -9.72 -8.70 -26.31
C THR A 152 -9.13 -10.12 -26.30
N ALA A 153 -9.67 -10.99 -27.16
CA ALA A 153 -9.08 -12.30 -27.43
C ALA A 153 -7.90 -12.24 -28.43
N ASP A 154 -7.66 -11.10 -29.10
CA ASP A 154 -6.70 -11.02 -30.22
C ASP A 154 -5.47 -10.13 -29.95
N ARG A 155 -4.79 -10.30 -28.80
CA ARG A 155 -3.41 -9.79 -28.64
C ARG A 155 -2.51 -10.84 -27.99
N GLU A 156 -2.38 -11.94 -28.71
CA GLU A 156 -1.28 -12.89 -28.54
C GLU A 156 0.02 -12.21 -29.00
N GLY A 157 0.89 -11.85 -28.04
CA GLY A 157 2.23 -11.36 -28.32
C GLY A 157 2.62 -10.10 -27.53
N SER A 158 3.42 -10.31 -26.48
CA SER A 158 4.20 -9.26 -25.81
C SER A 158 3.41 -8.22 -24.99
N ASP A 159 2.58 -8.65 -24.05
CA ASP A 159 2.27 -7.77 -22.93
C ASP A 159 3.24 -8.08 -21.79
N LYS A 160 4.31 -7.28 -21.69
CA LYS A 160 5.07 -7.17 -20.44
C LYS A 160 4.04 -6.75 -19.41
N ARG A 161 3.45 -7.72 -18.68
CA ARG A 161 2.51 -7.52 -17.57
C ARG A 161 2.96 -6.29 -16.80
N SER A 162 2.34 -5.14 -17.04
CA SER A 162 2.72 -3.92 -16.37
C SER A 162 2.16 -4.05 -14.96
N GLU A 163 2.92 -4.69 -14.09
CA GLU A 163 2.60 -4.77 -12.68
C GLU A 163 2.49 -3.33 -12.20
N LEU A 164 1.29 -2.98 -11.72
CA LEU A 164 0.96 -1.61 -11.35
C LEU A 164 1.98 -1.06 -10.35
N LEU A 165 2.52 -1.91 -9.47
CA LEU A 165 3.61 -1.60 -8.56
C LEU A 165 4.50 -2.85 -8.42
N THR A 166 5.81 -2.70 -8.60
CA THR A 166 6.82 -3.77 -8.51
C THR A 166 7.68 -3.60 -7.26
N LEU A 167 8.45 -4.63 -6.91
CA LEU A 167 9.44 -4.51 -5.83
C LEU A 167 10.53 -3.46 -6.14
N ALA A 168 10.86 -3.28 -7.42
CA ALA A 168 11.84 -2.28 -7.89
C ALA A 168 11.39 -0.83 -7.61
N ASP A 169 10.08 -0.59 -7.43
CA ASP A 169 9.55 0.72 -7.07
C ASP A 169 9.73 1.05 -5.56
N LEU A 170 10.11 0.08 -4.72
CA LEU A 170 10.17 0.24 -3.25
C LEU A 170 11.59 0.51 -2.75
N ASP A 171 12.01 1.77 -2.78
CA ASP A 171 13.31 2.28 -2.32
C ASP A 171 13.34 2.54 -0.80
N PHE A 172 13.08 1.48 -0.04
CA PHE A 172 13.21 1.46 1.41
C PHE A 172 13.46 0.02 1.88
N CYS A 173 14.05 -0.17 3.06
CA CYS A 173 14.19 -1.51 3.62
C CYS A 173 12.84 -2.00 4.15
N MET A 174 12.68 -3.31 4.31
CA MET A 174 11.49 -3.90 4.96
C MET A 174 11.12 -3.19 6.27
N PRO A 175 9.82 -2.99 6.57
CA PRO A 175 9.39 -2.40 7.84
C PRO A 175 9.92 -3.18 9.05
N ASP A 176 10.14 -2.47 10.15
CA ASP A 176 10.60 -3.04 11.42
C ASP A 176 9.54 -3.92 12.07
N SER A 177 9.95 -4.75 13.04
CA SER A 177 9.02 -5.65 13.73
C SER A 177 7.94 -4.89 14.52
N ASP A 178 6.74 -5.47 14.59
CA ASP A 178 5.61 -4.87 15.32
C ASP A 178 5.79 -4.90 16.85
N LYS A 179 6.89 -5.48 17.37
CA LYS A 179 7.18 -5.52 18.81
C LYS A 179 7.28 -4.11 19.41
N MET A 180 7.93 -3.19 18.70
CA MET A 180 8.06 -1.80 19.13
C MET A 180 6.79 -1.01 18.89
N TRP A 181 6.10 -1.29 17.78
CA TRP A 181 4.83 -0.65 17.45
C TRP A 181 3.73 -0.96 18.47
N ASN A 182 3.71 -2.20 18.99
CA ASN A 182 2.75 -2.67 19.99
C ASN A 182 3.29 -2.61 21.42
N ALA A 183 4.40 -1.90 21.65
CA ALA A 183 4.99 -1.79 22.98
C ALA A 183 4.01 -1.15 23.96
N PRO A 184 3.77 -1.75 25.14
CA PRO A 184 2.89 -1.15 26.14
C PRO A 184 3.43 0.22 26.60
N PRO A 185 2.55 1.16 26.99
CA PRO A 185 2.92 2.54 27.32
C PRO A 185 3.81 2.67 28.56
N ASN A 186 3.97 1.59 29.33
CA ASN A 186 4.89 1.50 30.48
C ASN A 186 6.36 1.29 30.08
N ILE A 187 6.63 0.93 28.82
CA ILE A 187 7.98 0.96 28.25
C ILE A 187 8.28 2.42 27.96
N GLY A 188 8.93 3.08 28.93
CA GLY A 188 9.16 4.52 28.90
C GLY A 188 9.81 4.99 27.59
N ALA A 189 9.53 6.23 27.20
CA ALA A 189 10.04 6.85 25.98
C ALA A 189 11.59 6.78 25.85
N GLU A 190 12.29 6.65 26.97
CA GLU A 190 13.74 6.43 27.03
C GLU A 190 14.19 5.07 26.49
N SER A 191 13.40 4.01 26.68
CA SER A 191 13.67 2.67 26.13
C SER A 191 13.39 2.62 24.63
N ILE A 192 12.35 3.32 24.16
CA ILE A 192 12.09 3.48 22.72
C ILE A 192 13.24 4.28 22.07
N ARG A 193 13.67 5.39 22.70
CA ARG A 193 14.83 6.17 22.24
C ARG A 193 16.09 5.32 22.20
N SER A 194 16.48 4.69 23.31
CA SER A 194 17.70 3.87 23.34
C SER A 194 17.67 2.76 22.30
N THR A 195 16.52 2.11 22.08
CA THR A 195 16.42 1.00 21.14
C THR A 195 16.41 1.43 19.66
N VAL A 196 15.78 2.58 19.33
CA VAL A 196 15.88 3.22 18.00
C VAL A 196 17.33 3.63 17.71
N PHE A 197 18.07 4.06 18.74
CA PHE A 197 19.47 4.47 18.60
C PHE A 197 20.46 3.30 18.60
N HIS A 198 20.18 2.18 19.27
CA HIS A 198 21.22 1.18 19.57
C HIS A 198 21.25 -0.08 18.69
N GLN A 199 20.14 -0.68 18.23
CA GLN A 199 20.32 -1.94 17.46
C GLN A 199 19.14 -2.61 16.74
N ALA A 200 17.88 -2.22 16.94
CA ALA A 200 16.75 -3.03 16.46
C ALA A 200 15.88 -2.39 15.37
N CYS A 201 16.25 -1.18 14.91
CA CYS A 201 15.71 -0.60 13.68
C CYS A 201 16.60 -1.06 12.51
N ARG A 202 16.01 -1.62 11.45
CA ARG A 202 16.76 -1.93 10.23
C ARG A 202 17.38 -0.65 9.68
N ASP A 203 18.65 -0.71 9.29
CA ASP A 203 19.32 0.45 8.73
C ASP A 203 18.78 0.74 7.33
N ASN A 204 18.07 1.86 7.21
CA ASN A 204 17.52 2.33 5.94
C ASN A 204 18.49 3.21 5.17
N ARG A 205 19.62 3.59 5.78
CA ARG A 205 20.64 4.43 5.15
C ARG A 205 21.48 3.65 4.15
N ASP A 206 21.54 2.33 4.30
CA ASP A 206 22.20 1.42 3.38
C ASP A 206 21.26 1.00 2.25
N PRO A 207 21.48 1.47 1.00
CA PRO A 207 20.65 1.11 -0.14
C PRO A 207 20.69 -0.39 -0.48
N ASP A 208 21.75 -1.11 -0.10
CA ASP A 208 21.86 -2.55 -0.38
C ASP A 208 20.78 -3.36 0.35
N ASN A 209 20.22 -2.81 1.43
CA ASN A 209 19.13 -3.41 2.21
C ASN A 209 17.73 -3.01 1.71
N TRP A 210 17.62 -2.20 0.65
CA TRP A 210 16.32 -1.80 0.11
C TRP A 210 15.64 -2.93 -0.65
N ILE A 211 14.31 -2.95 -0.60
CA ILE A 211 13.48 -3.93 -1.29
C ILE A 211 13.75 -3.88 -2.80
N SER A 212 13.91 -2.68 -3.36
CA SER A 212 14.23 -2.49 -4.78
C SER A 212 15.51 -3.22 -5.21
N GLN A 213 16.55 -3.24 -4.38
CA GLN A 213 17.81 -3.95 -4.66
C GLN A 213 17.71 -5.46 -4.45
N THR A 214 16.84 -5.91 -3.53
CA THR A 214 16.65 -7.35 -3.29
C THR A 214 15.82 -8.00 -4.39
N SER A 215 14.93 -7.24 -5.04
CA SER A 215 14.10 -7.73 -6.15
C SER A 215 14.93 -8.33 -7.29
N GLY A 216 16.00 -7.65 -7.71
CA GLY A 216 16.90 -8.12 -8.76
C GLY A 216 17.68 -9.40 -8.39
N LYS A 217 17.76 -9.74 -7.11
CA LYS A 217 18.39 -10.98 -6.61
C LYS A 217 17.41 -12.15 -6.47
N LEU A 218 16.11 -11.86 -6.34
CA LEU A 218 15.06 -12.84 -6.11
C LEU A 218 14.28 -13.21 -7.38
N CYS A 219 14.24 -12.32 -8.38
CA CYS A 219 13.63 -12.61 -9.67
C CYS A 219 14.58 -13.50 -10.50
N ASP A 220 14.33 -14.80 -10.53
CA ASP A 220 14.91 -15.68 -11.54
C ASP A 220 14.16 -15.46 -12.87
N SER A 221 14.86 -14.92 -13.87
CA SER A 221 14.36 -14.77 -15.24
C SER A 221 13.78 -16.06 -15.87
N ARG A 222 14.08 -17.23 -15.29
CA ARG A 222 13.65 -18.57 -15.75
C ARG A 222 12.48 -19.15 -14.95
N VAL A 223 12.10 -18.54 -13.83
CA VAL A 223 11.02 -19.04 -12.95
C VAL A 223 10.11 -17.88 -12.58
N SER A 224 8.90 -17.85 -13.15
CA SER A 224 7.91 -16.78 -12.91
C SER A 224 7.20 -16.88 -11.54
N PHE A 225 7.92 -17.27 -10.50
CA PHE A 225 7.36 -17.47 -9.16
C PHE A 225 8.15 -16.63 -8.15
N ASP A 226 7.64 -15.42 -7.89
CA ASP A 226 8.21 -14.50 -6.90
C ASP A 226 7.65 -14.78 -5.50
N TRP A 227 8.55 -15.16 -4.59
CA TRP A 227 8.30 -15.64 -3.22
C TRP A 227 7.85 -14.57 -2.20
N ILE A 228 7.56 -13.33 -2.61
CA ILE A 228 7.19 -12.21 -1.70
C ILE A 228 5.93 -11.46 -2.12
#